data_AF-R4KU67-F1
#
_entry.id   AF-R4KU67-F1
#
_cell.length_a   1.000
_cell.length_b   1.000
_cell.length_c   1.000
_cell.angle_alpha   90.00
_cell.angle_beta   90.00
_cell.angle_gamma   90.00
#
_symmetry.space_group_name_H-M   'P 1'
#
loop_
_entity.id
_entity.type
_entity.pdbx_description
1 polymer ?
#
loop_
_entity_poly.entity_id
_entity_poly.type
_entity_poly.pdbx_seq_one_letter_code
_entity_poly.pdbx_strand_id
1 'polypeptide(L)'
;MVGNSLTDLTEININFLLDKHRQKIINKIIIKSLLQKNTEEEAMQMFLWTLADIEPPVSYREQLVFRALYRMFHSYTSVIIDTKEKAFKILGIPREMWYCNPNKLLKQAKIAYWKQFESLDIYSFIANAGDIGLKKKAFMFFSVNRGS
;
A
#
# COMPACT_ATOMS: atom_id res chain seq x y z
N MET A 1 7.78 -20.57 -1.64
CA MET A 1 6.57 -19.73 -1.47
C MET A 1 6.82 -18.80 -0.28
N VAL A 2 7.31 -17.59 -0.53
CA VAL A 2 7.55 -16.62 0.56
C VAL A 2 6.22 -15.93 0.82
N GLY A 3 5.57 -16.33 1.91
CA GLY A 3 4.42 -15.62 2.46
C GLY A 3 4.87 -14.26 2.97
N ASN A 4 4.95 -13.27 2.07
CA ASN A 4 5.08 -11.87 2.48
C ASN A 4 3.72 -11.46 3.04
N SER A 5 3.66 -11.60 4.37
CA SER A 5 2.50 -11.38 5.21
C SER A 5 1.88 -10.01 4.97
N LEU A 6 0.54 -9.95 4.99
CA LEU A 6 -0.26 -8.72 5.01
C LEU A 6 0.17 -7.74 6.13
N THR A 7 1.01 -8.17 7.07
CA THR A 7 1.65 -7.33 8.10
C THR A 7 2.62 -6.29 7.53
N ASP A 8 3.30 -6.53 6.41
CA ASP A 8 4.23 -5.53 5.85
C ASP A 8 3.49 -4.27 5.34
N LEU A 9 2.18 -4.40 5.12
CA LEU A 9 1.32 -3.30 4.70
C LEU A 9 0.77 -2.47 5.86
N THR A 10 0.70 -3.01 7.07
CA THR A 10 0.15 -2.30 8.23
C THR A 10 1.08 -1.19 8.74
N GLU A 11 2.34 -1.17 8.31
CA GLU A 11 3.32 -0.11 8.62
C GLU A 11 3.15 1.18 7.81
N ILE A 12 2.18 1.27 6.89
CA ILE A 12 1.89 2.55 6.21
C ILE A 12 1.26 3.46 7.25
N ASN A 13 2.13 4.23 7.89
CA ASN A 13 1.80 5.15 8.94
C ASN A 13 1.15 6.40 8.33
N ILE A 14 -0.17 6.33 8.14
CA ILE A 14 -1.01 7.49 7.82
C ILE A 14 -1.54 8.17 9.09
N ASN A 15 -0.78 8.19 10.20
CA ASN A 15 -1.19 8.87 11.44
C ASN A 15 -1.53 10.36 11.24
N PHE A 16 -1.10 10.97 10.13
CA PHE A 16 -1.48 12.33 9.76
C PHE A 16 -2.94 12.45 9.24
N LEU A 17 -3.59 11.34 8.92
CA LEU A 17 -4.96 11.28 8.40
C LEU A 17 -5.97 10.68 9.40
N LEU A 18 -5.51 9.85 10.35
CA LEU A 18 -6.37 9.08 11.25
C LEU A 18 -5.73 8.91 12.63
N ASP A 19 -6.56 8.75 13.67
CA ASP A 19 -6.07 8.26 14.94
C ASP A 19 -5.66 6.78 14.86
N LYS A 20 -4.75 6.37 15.76
CA LYS A 20 -4.16 5.03 15.75
C LYS A 20 -5.18 3.91 15.97
N HIS A 21 -6.22 4.16 16.76
CA HIS A 21 -7.23 3.14 17.06
C HIS A 21 -8.08 2.86 15.82
N ARG A 22 -8.57 3.92 15.16
CA ARG A 22 -9.32 3.78 13.91
C ARG A 22 -8.50 3.20 12.78
N GLN A 23 -7.23 3.60 12.64
CA GLN A 23 -6.34 3.00 11.65
C GLN A 23 -6.20 1.48 11.85
N LYS A 24 -6.12 1.01 13.11
CA LYS A 24 -6.06 -0.42 13.42
C LYS A 24 -7.34 -1.16 13.00
N ILE A 25 -8.51 -0.55 13.22
CA ILE A 25 -9.79 -1.11 12.79
C ILE A 25 -9.84 -1.18 11.26
N ILE A 26 -9.51 -0.09 10.57
CA ILE A 26 -9.48 -0.02 9.10
C ILE A 26 -8.57 -1.10 8.53
N ASN A 27 -7.34 -1.21 9.01
CA ASN A 27 -6.38 -2.24 8.56
C ASN A 27 -6.94 -3.66 8.77
N LYS A 28 -7.56 -3.94 9.92
CA LYS A 28 -8.17 -5.24 10.20
C LYS A 28 -9.28 -5.58 9.21
N ILE A 29 -10.14 -4.60 8.90
CA ILE A 29 -11.25 -4.78 7.97
C ILE A 29 -10.72 -5.01 6.55
N ILE A 30 -9.79 -4.19 6.08
CA ILE A 30 -9.18 -4.36 4.74
C ILE A 30 -8.55 -5.73 4.58
N ILE A 31 -7.74 -6.17 5.56
CA ILE A 31 -7.11 -7.50 5.53
C ILE A 31 -8.18 -8.60 5.45
N LYS A 32 -9.21 -8.52 6.30
CA LYS A 32 -10.31 -9.48 6.30
C LYS A 32 -11.04 -9.50 4.96
N SER A 33 -11.39 -8.34 4.42
CA SER A 33 -12.08 -8.20 3.14
C SER A 33 -11.28 -8.77 1.97
N LEU A 34 -9.96 -8.51 1.92
CA LEU A 34 -9.10 -9.05 0.88
C LEU A 34 -8.96 -10.58 0.96
N LEU A 35 -8.85 -11.14 2.17
CA LEU A 35 -8.83 -12.60 2.36
C LEU A 35 -10.14 -13.25 1.93
N GLN A 36 -11.27 -12.56 2.14
CA GLN A 36 -12.61 -13.02 1.76
C GLN A 36 -12.96 -12.71 0.29
N LYS A 37 -12.07 -12.03 -0.45
CA LYS A 37 -12.29 -11.56 -1.83
C LYS A 37 -13.52 -10.65 -1.97
N ASN A 38 -13.84 -9.90 -0.93
CA ASN A 38 -14.90 -8.91 -0.96
C ASN A 38 -14.48 -7.74 -1.85
N THR A 39 -15.43 -7.16 -2.58
CA THR A 39 -15.31 -5.92 -3.35
C THR A 39 -15.03 -4.71 -2.46
N GLU A 40 -14.65 -3.57 -3.07
CA GLU A 40 -14.47 -2.30 -2.34
C GLU A 40 -15.76 -1.86 -1.65
N GLU A 41 -16.91 -1.98 -2.32
CA GLU A 41 -18.22 -1.66 -1.79
C GLU A 41 -18.60 -2.54 -0.58
N GLU A 42 -18.40 -3.85 -0.66
CA GLU A 42 -18.66 -4.76 0.48
C GLU A 42 -17.72 -4.47 1.65
N ALA A 43 -16.44 -4.20 1.38
CA ALA A 43 -15.48 -3.81 2.41
C ALA A 43 -15.87 -2.49 3.09
N MET A 44 -16.38 -1.52 2.31
CA MET A 44 -16.89 -0.25 2.83
C MET A 44 -18.12 -0.44 3.73
N GLN A 45 -19.05 -1.31 3.34
CA GLN A 45 -20.21 -1.62 4.19
C GLN A 45 -19.77 -2.25 5.51
N MET A 46 -18.81 -3.18 5.49
CA MET A 46 -18.24 -3.76 6.71
C MET A 46 -17.57 -2.69 7.58
N PHE A 47 -16.85 -1.74 6.98
CA PHE A 47 -16.22 -0.62 7.67
C PHE A 47 -17.23 0.26 8.38
N LEU A 48 -18.27 0.72 7.68
CA LEU A 48 -19.33 1.55 8.24
C LEU A 48 -20.08 0.81 9.35
N TRP A 49 -20.40 -0.47 9.16
CA TRP A 49 -21.08 -1.27 10.17
C TRP A 49 -20.24 -1.49 11.42
N THR A 50 -18.93 -1.74 11.26
CA THR A 50 -18.02 -1.98 12.40
C THR A 50 -17.84 -0.74 13.27
N LEU A 51 -18.01 0.46 12.70
CA LEU A 51 -17.85 1.73 13.39
C LEU A 51 -19.20 2.44 13.68
N ALA A 52 -20.34 1.80 13.43
CA ALA A 52 -21.65 2.43 13.55
C ALA A 52 -21.94 2.98 14.95
N ASP A 53 -21.46 2.28 15.98
CA ASP A 53 -21.69 2.62 17.40
C ASP A 53 -20.52 3.39 18.03
N ILE A 54 -19.52 3.80 17.24
CA ILE A 54 -18.31 4.46 17.74
C ILE A 54 -18.36 5.96 17.46
N GLU A 55 -18.36 6.77 18.52
CA GLU A 55 -18.25 8.22 18.45
C GLU A 55 -16.78 8.69 18.26
N PRO A 56 -16.52 9.72 17.45
CA PRO A 56 -17.44 10.38 16.52
C PRO A 56 -17.83 9.47 15.33
N PRO A 57 -18.98 9.67 14.67
CA PRO A 57 -19.34 8.87 13.50
C PRO A 57 -18.28 8.97 12.40
N VAL A 58 -18.22 7.95 11.55
CA VAL A 58 -17.27 7.88 10.44
C VAL A 58 -17.45 9.08 9.51
N SER A 59 -16.43 9.93 9.44
CA SER A 59 -16.39 11.07 8.55
C SER A 59 -16.21 10.64 7.08
N TYR A 60 -16.61 11.52 6.15
CA TYR A 60 -16.36 11.31 4.73
C TYR A 60 -14.86 11.13 4.41
N ARG A 61 -14.00 11.88 5.12
CA ARG A 61 -12.55 11.77 4.99
C ARG A 61 -12.05 10.36 5.31
N GLU A 62 -12.57 9.75 6.37
CA GLU A 62 -12.22 8.38 6.76
C GLU A 62 -12.66 7.36 5.71
N GLN A 63 -13.85 7.53 5.12
CA GLN A 63 -14.31 6.68 4.03
C GLN A 63 -13.38 6.77 2.81
N LEU A 64 -12.94 7.99 2.47
CA LEU A 64 -11.98 8.19 1.38
C LEU A 64 -10.63 7.51 1.66
N VAL A 65 -10.12 7.65 2.89
CA VAL A 65 -8.88 6.98 3.32
C VAL A 65 -9.04 5.47 3.29
N PHE A 66 -10.19 4.94 3.73
CA PHE A 66 -10.49 3.51 3.65
C PHE A 66 -10.43 3.01 2.21
N ARG A 67 -11.09 3.69 1.26
CA ARG A 67 -11.05 3.33 -0.17
C ARG A 67 -9.62 3.34 -0.71
N ALA A 68 -8.85 4.38 -0.41
CA ALA A 68 -7.46 4.47 -0.83
C ALA A 68 -6.63 3.28 -0.28
N LEU A 69 -6.72 3.00 1.02
CA LEU A 69 -5.99 1.88 1.61
C LEU A 69 -6.44 0.53 1.02
N TYR A 70 -7.75 0.33 0.81
CA TYR A 70 -8.27 -0.88 0.20
C TYR A 70 -7.67 -1.08 -1.20
N ARG A 71 -7.72 -0.07 -2.07
CA ARG A 71 -7.14 -0.12 -3.44
C ARG A 71 -5.65 -0.38 -3.41
N MET A 72 -4.94 0.27 -2.50
CA MET A 72 -3.49 0.09 -2.34
C MET A 72 -3.13 -1.34 -1.91
N PHE A 73 -3.85 -1.90 -0.95
CA PHE A 73 -3.58 -3.26 -0.48
C PHE A 73 -4.02 -4.29 -1.53
N HIS A 74 -5.13 -4.05 -2.22
CA HIS A 74 -5.60 -4.88 -3.33
C HIS A 74 -4.57 -4.93 -4.46
N SER A 75 -4.03 -3.77 -4.89
CA SER A 75 -3.00 -3.74 -5.95
C SER A 75 -1.69 -4.40 -5.49
N TYR A 76 -1.28 -4.18 -4.23
CA TYR A 76 -0.12 -4.85 -3.65
C TYR A 76 -0.31 -6.37 -3.64
N THR A 77 -1.48 -6.87 -3.24
CA THR A 77 -1.68 -8.32 -3.10
C THR A 77 -1.91 -9.01 -4.45
N SER A 78 -2.54 -8.33 -5.41
CA SER A 78 -2.91 -8.90 -6.72
C SER A 78 -1.74 -9.04 -7.70
N VAL A 79 -0.65 -8.29 -7.55
CA VAL A 79 0.52 -8.40 -8.45
C VAL A 79 1.57 -9.39 -7.93
N ILE A 80 2.07 -10.27 -8.78
CA ILE A 80 3.28 -11.07 -8.51
C ILE A 80 4.48 -10.37 -9.15
N ILE A 81 5.54 -10.12 -8.39
CA ILE A 81 6.81 -9.56 -8.89
C ILE A 81 7.89 -10.62 -8.68
N ASP A 82 8.23 -11.30 -9.76
CA ASP A 82 9.15 -12.44 -9.84
C ASP A 82 10.49 -12.08 -10.49
N THR A 83 10.57 -10.92 -11.16
CA THR A 83 11.75 -10.48 -11.89
C THR A 83 12.17 -9.08 -11.51
N LYS A 84 13.49 -8.84 -11.55
CA LYS A 84 14.09 -7.52 -11.39
C LYS A 84 13.55 -6.53 -12.44
N GLU A 85 13.38 -6.98 -13.69
CA GLU A 85 12.84 -6.17 -14.78
C GLU A 85 11.43 -5.63 -14.48
N LYS A 86 10.54 -6.49 -13.99
CA LYS A 86 9.18 -6.08 -13.62
C LYS A 86 9.18 -5.06 -12.48
N ALA A 87 10.03 -5.25 -11.47
CA ALA A 87 10.18 -4.30 -10.37
C ALA A 87 10.72 -2.93 -10.84
N PHE A 88 11.70 -2.91 -11.76
CA PHE A 88 12.23 -1.67 -12.36
C PHE A 88 11.15 -0.93 -13.14
N LYS A 89 10.39 -1.65 -13.97
CA LYS A 89 9.31 -1.08 -14.77
C LYS A 89 8.26 -0.40 -13.89
N ILE A 90 7.85 -1.05 -12.79
CA ILE A 90 6.86 -0.49 -11.85
C ILE A 90 7.41 0.75 -11.12
N LEU A 91 8.69 0.74 -10.74
CA LEU A 91 9.33 1.88 -10.07
C LEU A 91 9.76 3.00 -11.04
N GLY A 92 9.69 2.78 -12.36
CA GLY A 92 10.21 3.73 -13.34
C GLY A 92 11.73 3.93 -13.25
N ILE A 93 12.46 2.91 -12.80
CA ILE A 93 13.93 2.97 -12.70
C ILE A 93 14.52 2.66 -14.08
N PRO A 94 15.44 3.50 -14.60
CA PRO A 94 16.09 3.26 -15.90
C PRO A 94 16.85 1.94 -15.94
N ARG A 95 16.92 1.30 -17.12
CA ARG A 95 17.54 -0.03 -17.29
C ARG A 95 19.05 0.01 -17.02
N GLU A 96 19.67 1.16 -17.24
CA GLU A 96 21.10 1.42 -17.00
C GLU A 96 21.48 1.18 -15.52
N MET A 97 20.51 1.33 -14.61
CA MET A 97 20.70 1.04 -13.19
C MET A 97 20.71 -0.47 -12.86
N TRP A 98 20.50 -1.37 -13.83
CA TRP A 98 20.59 -2.83 -13.61
C TRP A 98 21.95 -3.28 -13.13
N TYR A 99 23.01 -2.63 -13.59
CA TYR A 99 24.40 -2.98 -13.30
C TYR A 99 24.96 -2.22 -12.10
N CYS A 100 24.16 -1.36 -11.46
CA CYS A 100 24.57 -0.69 -10.23
C CYS A 100 24.68 -1.68 -9.07
N ASN A 101 25.57 -1.37 -8.11
CA ASN A 101 25.67 -2.14 -6.89
C ASN A 101 24.33 -2.15 -6.11
N PRO A 102 24.07 -3.17 -5.28
CA PRO A 102 22.80 -3.31 -4.57
C PRO A 102 22.42 -2.10 -3.70
N ASN A 103 23.41 -1.43 -3.09
CA ASN A 103 23.18 -0.27 -2.25
C ASN A 103 22.69 0.96 -3.04
N LYS A 104 23.29 1.23 -4.20
CA LYS A 104 22.85 2.30 -5.12
C LYS A 104 21.47 1.99 -5.66
N LEU A 105 21.22 0.73 -6.03
CA LEU A 105 19.91 0.31 -6.52
C LEU A 105 18.81 0.51 -5.46
N LEU A 106 19.04 0.07 -4.22
CA LEU A 106 18.07 0.26 -3.15
C LEU A 106 17.81 1.75 -2.86
N LYS A 107 18.85 2.59 -2.89
CA LYS A 107 18.69 4.03 -2.74
C LYS A 107 17.77 4.60 -3.82
N GLN A 108 17.94 4.19 -5.08
CA GLN A 108 17.09 4.63 -6.19
C GLN A 108 15.66 4.10 -6.08
N ALA A 109 15.49 2.82 -5.71
CA ALA A 109 14.17 2.25 -5.45
C ALA A 109 13.43 2.98 -4.33
N LYS A 110 14.16 3.35 -3.27
CA LYS A 110 13.63 4.18 -2.17
C LYS A 110 13.19 5.56 -2.68
N ILE A 111 14.04 6.25 -3.45
CA ILE A 111 13.70 7.57 -4.03
C ILE A 111 12.46 7.46 -4.92
N ALA A 112 12.43 6.49 -5.84
CA ALA A 112 11.31 6.27 -6.75
C ALA A 112 9.99 5.98 -6.00
N TYR A 113 10.05 5.19 -4.92
CA TYR A 113 8.89 4.92 -4.07
C TYR A 113 8.44 6.16 -3.28
N TRP A 114 9.35 6.97 -2.74
CA TRP A 114 8.98 8.12 -1.92
C TRP A 114 8.53 9.34 -2.72
N LYS A 115 9.03 9.52 -3.95
CA LYS A 115 8.71 10.66 -4.81
C LYS A 115 7.21 10.86 -5.04
N GLN A 116 6.43 9.77 -5.04
CA GLN A 116 4.98 9.86 -5.19
C GLN A 116 4.27 10.56 -4.01
N PHE A 117 4.92 10.69 -2.86
CA PHE A 117 4.36 11.32 -1.67
C PHE A 117 4.71 12.82 -1.53
N GLU A 118 5.62 13.37 -2.34
CA GLU A 118 6.13 14.75 -2.19
C GLU A 118 5.07 15.84 -2.40
N SER A 119 3.96 15.54 -3.07
CA SER A 119 2.87 16.49 -3.38
C SER A 119 1.48 15.90 -3.15
N LEU A 120 1.39 14.89 -2.28
CA LEU A 120 0.19 14.06 -2.18
C LEU A 120 -0.87 14.70 -1.27
N ASP A 121 -1.90 15.30 -1.87
CA ASP A 121 -3.15 15.59 -1.16
C ASP A 121 -4.05 14.34 -1.09
N ILE A 122 -5.20 14.46 -0.40
CA ILE A 122 -6.08 13.30 -0.20
C ILE A 122 -6.69 12.78 -1.52
N TYR A 123 -7.00 13.68 -2.46
CA TYR A 123 -7.56 13.30 -3.76
C TYR A 123 -6.53 12.57 -4.62
N SER A 124 -5.30 13.07 -4.64
CA SER A 124 -4.15 12.45 -5.30
C SER A 124 -3.79 11.13 -4.64
N PHE A 125 -3.91 11.00 -3.32
CA PHE A 125 -3.71 9.73 -2.64
C PHE A 125 -4.72 8.67 -3.10
N ILE A 126 -6.01 9.01 -3.17
CA ILE A 126 -7.06 8.09 -3.61
C ILE A 126 -6.89 7.71 -5.08
N ALA A 127 -6.61 8.70 -5.94
CA ALA A 127 -6.45 8.50 -7.37
C ALA A 127 -5.25 7.58 -7.68
N ASN A 128 -4.16 7.73 -6.92
CA ASN A 128 -2.91 6.99 -7.13
C ASN A 128 -2.75 5.78 -6.19
N ALA A 129 -3.74 5.47 -5.35
CA ALA A 129 -3.63 4.44 -4.31
C ALA A 129 -3.17 3.08 -4.85
N GLY A 130 -3.73 2.66 -5.99
CA GLY A 130 -3.33 1.43 -6.67
C GLY A 130 -1.86 1.44 -7.06
N ASP A 131 -1.38 2.51 -7.70
CA ASP A 131 0.01 2.66 -8.13
C ASP A 131 0.98 2.70 -6.94
N ILE A 132 0.58 3.37 -5.85
CA ILE A 132 1.35 3.40 -4.61
C ILE A 132 1.54 1.97 -4.07
N GLY A 133 0.49 1.14 -4.11
CA GLY A 133 0.54 -0.26 -3.69
C GLY A 133 1.46 -1.11 -4.56
N LEU A 134 1.38 -0.94 -5.88
CA LEU A 134 2.27 -1.63 -6.84
C LEU A 134 3.73 -1.23 -6.60
N LYS A 135 4.02 0.07 -6.49
CA LYS A 135 5.36 0.58 -6.22
C LYS A 135 5.89 0.14 -4.87
N LYS A 136 5.05 0.03 -3.84
CA LYS A 136 5.44 -0.56 -2.55
C LYS A 136 5.91 -2.00 -2.74
N LYS A 137 5.17 -2.83 -3.50
CA LYS A 137 5.58 -4.22 -3.75
C LYS A 137 6.88 -4.30 -4.53
N ALA A 138 7.04 -3.46 -5.55
CA ALA A 138 8.27 -3.40 -6.34
C ALA A 138 9.46 -2.95 -5.51
N PHE A 139 9.28 -2.02 -4.58
CA PHE A 139 10.30 -1.63 -3.61
C PHE A 139 10.67 -2.79 -2.67
N MET A 140 9.67 -3.51 -2.12
CA MET A 140 9.91 -4.65 -1.23
C MET A 140 10.71 -5.77 -1.90
N PHE A 141 10.56 -5.97 -3.21
CA PHE A 141 11.40 -6.90 -3.98
C PHE A 141 12.90 -6.60 -3.82
N PHE A 142 13.31 -5.33 -3.73
CA PHE A 142 14.72 -4.96 -3.52
C PHE A 142 15.14 -4.98 -2.05
N SER A 143 14.21 -4.76 -1.14
CA SER A 143 14.48 -4.71 0.31
C SER A 143 14.63 -6.10 0.93
N VAL A 144 13.84 -7.08 0.46
CA VAL A 144 13.80 -8.45 1.00
C VAL A 144 14.92 -9.33 0.42
N ASN A 145 15.35 -9.11 -0.82
CA ASN A 145 16.42 -9.88 -1.48
C ASN A 145 17.85 -9.51 -1.00
N ARG A 146 18.00 -9.08 0.26
CA ARG A 146 19.30 -8.80 0.91
C ARG A 146 19.96 -10.03 1.53
N GLY A 147 19.30 -11.19 1.49
CA GLY A 147 19.69 -12.39 2.24
C GLY A 147 19.94 -13.62 1.38
N SER A 148 20.71 -13.51 0.30
CA SER A 148 21.26 -14.65 -0.45
C SER A 148 22.73 -14.45 -0.70
#